data_AF-A0A962AVN6-F1
#
_entry.id   AF-A0A962AVN6-F1
#
_cell.length_a   1.000
_cell.length_b   1.000
_cell.length_c   1.000
_cell.angle_alpha   90.00
_cell.angle_beta   90.00
_cell.angle_gamma   90.00
#
_symmetry.space_group_name_H-M   'P 1'
#
loop_
_entity.id
_entity.type
_entity.pdbx_description
1 polymer ?
#
loop_
_entity_poly.entity_id
_entity_poly.type
_entity_poly.pdbx_seq_one_letter_code
_entity_poly.pdbx_strand_id
1 'polypeptide(L)'
;MSDAIAAETSSYSPGDLDRTLTAIAEGIRAGRLVPYLGAGVIPTGIVPTLPEEIAAELHKRVPAPGRIRGNMWSVAQFIEQRRHRKTLVALMSEIFRVPVEPTELHCKLAALPIPLIVDVWYDGAMRAALEGRADWVEVQGITRALENSDIWFKTYDADGVQVPPDAAHAARTLLYKPHGGVTPA
;
A
#
# COMPACT_ATOMS: atom_id res chain seq x y z
N MET A 1 24.16 -7.11 -19.92
CA MET A 1 23.14 -7.48 -20.92
C MET A 1 21.83 -6.95 -20.41
N SER A 2 21.31 -5.93 -21.09
CA SER A 2 20.16 -5.12 -20.69
C SER A 2 18.92 -5.70 -21.34
N ASP A 3 18.06 -6.36 -20.56
CA ASP A 3 16.71 -6.69 -21.02
C ASP A 3 15.86 -5.44 -20.84
N ALA A 4 15.84 -4.61 -21.89
CA ALA A 4 14.79 -3.64 -22.07
C ALA A 4 13.49 -4.43 -22.25
N ILE A 5 12.57 -4.30 -21.28
CA ILE A 5 11.21 -4.78 -21.41
C ILE A 5 10.61 -4.02 -22.60
N ALA A 6 10.58 -4.68 -23.76
CA ALA A 6 9.83 -4.19 -24.90
C ALA A 6 8.39 -4.07 -24.44
N ALA A 7 7.87 -2.84 -24.38
CA ALA A 7 6.45 -2.62 -24.19
C ALA A 7 5.73 -3.32 -25.36
N GLU A 8 5.08 -4.45 -25.07
CA GLU A 8 4.18 -5.10 -26.02
C GLU A 8 3.18 -4.04 -26.48
N THR A 9 3.23 -3.72 -27.78
CA THR A 9 2.30 -2.79 -28.41
C THR A 9 0.89 -3.34 -28.20
N SER A 10 0.07 -2.60 -27.44
CA SER A 10 -1.30 -2.99 -27.08
C SER A 10 -2.08 -3.42 -28.31
N SER A 11 -2.61 -4.65 -28.29
CA SER A 11 -3.41 -5.26 -29.36
C SER A 11 -4.84 -4.72 -29.46
N TYR A 12 -5.18 -3.69 -28.67
CA TYR A 12 -6.52 -3.11 -28.62
C TYR A 12 -6.70 -1.99 -29.64
N SER A 13 -7.81 -2.05 -30.39
CA SER A 13 -8.27 -0.90 -31.19
C SER A 13 -8.60 0.27 -30.25
N PRO A 14 -8.28 1.54 -30.60
CA PRO A 14 -8.57 2.69 -29.75
C PRO A 14 -10.04 2.77 -29.29
N GLY A 15 -10.99 2.43 -30.16
CA GLY A 15 -12.42 2.41 -29.81
C GLY A 15 -12.80 1.31 -28.81
N ASP A 16 -12.05 0.22 -28.75
CA ASP A 16 -12.26 -0.86 -27.77
C ASP A 16 -11.68 -0.47 -26.41
N LEU A 17 -10.55 0.26 -26.42
CA LEU A 17 -9.93 0.81 -25.22
C LEU A 17 -10.85 1.83 -24.55
N ASP A 18 -11.40 2.79 -25.31
CA ASP A 18 -12.31 3.80 -24.77
C ASP A 18 -13.54 3.18 -24.12
N ARG A 19 -14.19 2.21 -24.80
CA ARG A 19 -15.34 1.48 -24.23
C ARG A 19 -14.96 0.72 -22.97
N THR A 20 -13.78 0.09 -22.95
CA THR A 20 -13.28 -0.64 -21.78
C THR A 20 -13.04 0.30 -20.60
N LEU A 21 -12.38 1.44 -20.82
CA LEU A 21 -12.12 2.43 -19.79
C LEU A 21 -13.41 3.06 -19.25
N THR A 22 -14.38 3.35 -20.13
CA THR A 22 -15.71 3.81 -19.71
C THR A 22 -16.40 2.78 -18.82
N ALA A 23 -16.42 1.51 -19.23
CA ALA A 23 -17.03 0.44 -18.45
C ALA A 23 -16.36 0.25 -17.07
N ILE A 24 -15.03 0.35 -17.01
CA ILE A 24 -14.28 0.31 -15.75
C ILE A 24 -14.66 1.50 -14.86
N ALA A 25 -14.64 2.72 -15.41
CA ALA A 25 -14.96 3.92 -14.65
C ALA A 25 -16.42 3.89 -14.12
N GLU A 26 -17.37 3.41 -14.91
CA GLU A 26 -18.75 3.19 -14.48
C GLU A 26 -18.87 2.10 -13.42
N GLY A 27 -18.14 1.00 -13.57
CA GLY A 27 -18.09 -0.10 -12.59
C GLY A 27 -17.55 0.37 -11.25
N ILE A 28 -16.48 1.17 -11.25
CA ILE A 28 -15.91 1.78 -10.04
C ILE A 28 -16.92 2.75 -9.40
N ARG A 29 -17.52 3.66 -10.18
CA ARG A 29 -18.52 4.62 -9.67
C ARG A 29 -19.75 3.94 -9.06
N ALA A 30 -20.17 2.82 -9.64
CA ALA A 30 -21.29 2.02 -9.17
C ALA A 30 -20.93 1.10 -7.98
N GLY A 31 -19.67 1.10 -7.52
CA GLY A 31 -19.22 0.19 -6.45
C GLY A 31 -19.19 -1.29 -6.85
N ARG A 32 -19.22 -1.61 -8.15
CA ARG A 32 -19.16 -2.98 -8.68
C ARG A 32 -17.72 -3.46 -8.92
N LEU A 33 -16.77 -2.54 -8.99
CA LEU A 33 -15.35 -2.82 -9.16
C LEU A 33 -14.56 -2.18 -8.01
N VAL A 34 -13.61 -2.95 -7.46
CA VAL A 34 -12.73 -2.52 -6.37
C VAL A 34 -11.34 -2.26 -6.94
N PRO A 35 -10.81 -1.02 -6.85
CA PRO A 35 -9.43 -0.74 -7.22
C PRO A 35 -8.46 -1.48 -6.30
N TYR A 36 -7.47 -2.15 -6.91
CA TYR A 36 -6.40 -2.86 -6.23
C TYR A 36 -5.07 -2.23 -6.64
N LEU A 37 -4.48 -1.44 -5.75
CA LEU A 37 -3.29 -0.65 -5.99
C LEU A 37 -2.09 -1.35 -5.37
N GLY A 38 -1.06 -1.59 -6.18
CA GLY A 38 0.26 -1.98 -5.69
C GLY A 38 1.29 -0.93 -6.08
N ALA A 39 2.56 -1.17 -5.77
CA ALA A 39 3.63 -0.18 -5.95
C ALA A 39 3.82 0.34 -7.39
N GLY A 40 3.27 -0.33 -8.41
CA GLY A 40 3.35 0.10 -9.81
C GLY A 40 2.65 1.42 -10.11
N VAL A 41 1.81 1.94 -9.19
CA VAL A 41 1.18 3.26 -9.33
C VAL A 41 2.04 4.42 -8.80
N ILE A 42 3.21 4.10 -8.23
CA ILE A 42 4.14 5.03 -7.60
C ILE A 42 5.31 5.32 -8.53
N PRO A 43 5.83 6.56 -8.58
CA PRO A 43 7.06 6.87 -9.32
C PRO A 43 8.27 6.09 -8.79
N THR A 44 9.06 5.52 -9.69
CA THR A 44 10.29 4.78 -9.34
C THR A 44 11.33 5.70 -8.69
N GLY A 45 12.04 5.21 -7.68
CA GLY A 45 13.20 5.90 -7.09
C GLY A 45 12.91 6.76 -5.86
N ILE A 46 11.64 6.88 -5.44
CA ILE A 46 11.28 7.57 -4.18
C ILE A 46 11.34 6.60 -2.99
N VAL A 47 10.67 5.45 -3.13
CA VAL A 47 10.69 4.34 -2.18
C VAL A 47 10.88 3.04 -2.96
N PRO A 48 11.31 1.94 -2.32
CA PRO A 48 11.27 0.62 -2.94
C PRO A 48 9.86 0.31 -3.46
N THR A 49 9.77 -0.20 -4.69
CA THR A 49 8.51 -0.64 -5.31
C THR A 49 8.45 -2.15 -5.51
N LEU A 50 9.54 -2.86 -5.19
CA LEU A 50 9.62 -4.31 -5.21
C LEU A 50 10.01 -4.90 -3.84
N PRO A 51 9.51 -6.11 -3.49
CA PRO A 51 9.95 -6.84 -2.30
C PRO A 51 11.48 -7.00 -2.21
N GLU A 52 12.14 -7.29 -3.32
CA GLU A 52 13.58 -7.50 -3.42
C GLU A 52 14.36 -6.22 -3.08
N GLU A 53 13.81 -5.06 -3.43
CA GLU A 53 14.40 -3.76 -3.11
C GLU A 53 14.29 -3.46 -1.62
N ILE A 54 13.15 -3.78 -0.99
CA ILE A 54 13.00 -3.69 0.47
C ILE A 54 14.00 -4.65 1.15
N ALA A 55 14.15 -5.88 0.65
CA ALA A 55 15.13 -6.82 1.18
C ALA A 55 16.56 -6.30 1.07
N ALA A 56 16.91 -5.63 -0.03
CA ALA A 56 18.20 -4.99 -0.23
C ALA A 56 18.41 -3.80 0.74
N GLU A 57 17.40 -2.95 0.94
CA GLU A 57 17.44 -1.83 1.89
C GLU A 57 17.59 -2.30 3.34
N LEU A 58 16.89 -3.37 3.72
CA LEU A 58 17.03 -4.01 5.02
C LEU A 58 18.43 -4.63 5.18
N HIS A 59 18.96 -5.27 4.13
CA HIS A 59 20.29 -5.88 4.14
C HIS A 59 21.41 -4.85 4.38
N LYS A 60 21.30 -3.64 3.80
CA LYS A 60 22.26 -2.53 4.01
C LYS A 60 22.37 -2.14 5.49
N ARG A 61 21.28 -2.28 6.25
CA ARG A 61 21.19 -1.90 7.67
C ARG A 61 21.45 -3.07 8.62
N VAL A 62 20.94 -4.25 8.29
CA VAL A 62 21.15 -5.49 9.04
C VAL A 62 21.54 -6.61 8.07
N PRO A 63 22.84 -6.99 8.02
CA PRO A 63 23.32 -7.99 7.07
C PRO A 63 22.66 -9.37 7.23
N ALA A 64 21.72 -9.66 6.33
CA ALA A 64 21.10 -10.98 6.20
C ALA A 64 22.03 -12.02 5.48
N PRO A 65 21.96 -13.32 5.86
CA PRO A 65 22.64 -14.42 5.18
C PRO A 65 22.34 -14.48 3.68
N GLY A 66 23.33 -14.87 2.87
CA GLY A 66 23.20 -14.89 1.41
C GLY A 66 21.98 -15.65 0.89
N ARG A 67 21.67 -16.81 1.50
CA ARG A 67 20.54 -17.68 1.10
C ARG A 67 19.14 -17.03 1.24
N ILE A 68 19.00 -15.99 2.06
CA ILE A 68 17.71 -15.32 2.28
C ILE A 68 17.67 -13.88 1.75
N ARG A 69 18.79 -13.32 1.29
CA ARG A 69 18.97 -11.88 1.05
C ARG A 69 18.00 -11.29 0.02
N GLY A 70 17.54 -12.08 -0.94
CA GLY A 70 16.56 -11.64 -1.95
C GLY A 70 15.10 -11.82 -1.56
N ASN A 71 14.79 -12.42 -0.41
CA ASN A 71 13.42 -12.67 0.01
C ASN A 71 13.05 -11.76 1.18
N MET A 72 12.22 -10.74 0.91
CA MET A 72 11.81 -9.74 1.90
C MET A 72 11.30 -10.36 3.21
N TRP A 73 10.42 -11.35 3.11
CA TRP A 73 9.81 -11.99 4.29
C TRP A 73 10.82 -12.76 5.12
N SER A 74 11.75 -13.45 4.46
CA SER A 74 12.83 -14.16 5.16
C SER A 74 13.79 -13.20 5.84
N VAL A 75 14.13 -12.07 5.20
CA VAL A 75 14.97 -11.01 5.79
C VAL A 75 14.26 -10.36 6.98
N ALA A 76 12.99 -9.98 6.82
CA ALA A 76 12.17 -9.43 7.89
C ALA A 76 12.15 -10.36 9.11
N GLN A 77 11.82 -11.64 8.91
CA GLN A 77 11.80 -12.65 9.97
C GLN A 77 13.18 -12.82 10.64
N PHE A 78 14.26 -12.79 9.86
CA PHE A 78 15.63 -12.86 10.39
C PHE A 78 15.94 -11.67 11.32
N ILE A 79 15.52 -10.46 10.93
CA ILE A 79 15.69 -9.24 11.73
C ILE A 79 14.84 -9.34 13.01
N GLU A 80 13.57 -9.72 12.90
CA GLU A 80 12.68 -9.87 14.06
C GLU A 80 13.26 -10.83 15.11
N GLN A 81 13.77 -11.99 14.67
CA GLN A 81 14.34 -12.99 15.59
C GLN A 81 15.65 -12.54 16.25
N ARG A 82 16.48 -11.73 15.58
CA ARG A 82 17.82 -11.35 16.07
C ARG A 82 17.90 -9.97 16.71
N ARG A 83 16.98 -9.08 16.37
CA ARG A 83 16.99 -7.66 16.75
C ARG A 83 15.65 -7.19 17.33
N HIS A 84 14.70 -8.10 17.48
CA HIS A 84 13.32 -7.81 17.87
C HIS A 84 12.53 -7.06 16.80
N ARG A 85 11.20 -7.19 16.88
CA ARG A 85 10.28 -6.59 15.91
C ARG A 85 10.32 -5.06 15.88
N LYS A 86 10.54 -4.42 17.03
CA LYS A 86 10.65 -2.95 17.11
C LYS A 86 11.77 -2.42 16.18
N THR A 87 12.86 -3.16 16.02
CA THR A 87 13.91 -2.78 15.07
C THR A 87 13.42 -2.89 13.63
N LEU A 88 12.73 -3.96 13.24
CA LEU A 88 12.17 -4.07 11.88
C LEU A 88 11.21 -2.90 11.57
N VAL A 89 10.31 -2.58 12.51
CA VAL A 89 9.38 -1.44 12.36
C VAL A 89 10.16 -0.14 12.13
N ALA A 90 11.16 0.16 12.96
CA ALA A 90 11.97 1.36 12.81
C ALA A 90 12.70 1.43 11.46
N LEU A 91 13.23 0.30 10.98
CA LEU A 91 13.89 0.23 9.67
C LEU A 91 12.89 0.47 8.52
N MET A 92 11.69 -0.12 8.60
CA MET A 92 10.64 0.13 7.60
C MET A 92 10.21 1.59 7.60
N SER A 93 10.04 2.20 8.79
CA SER A 93 9.75 3.62 8.90
C SER A 93 10.84 4.51 8.30
N GLU A 94 12.10 4.12 8.44
CA GLU A 94 13.22 4.84 7.82
C GLU A 94 13.22 4.70 6.28
N ILE A 95 12.97 3.49 5.76
CA ILE A 95 12.95 3.20 4.33
C ILE A 95 11.84 4.00 3.62
N PHE A 96 10.67 4.10 4.24
CA PHE A 96 9.50 4.82 3.70
C PHE A 96 9.33 6.22 4.29
N ARG A 97 10.38 6.79 4.88
CA ARG A 97 10.30 8.10 5.56
C ARG A 97 9.94 9.25 4.62
N VAL A 98 10.37 9.19 3.36
CA VAL A 98 10.09 10.22 2.36
C VAL A 98 8.66 9.99 1.85
N PRO A 99 7.71 10.92 2.09
CA PRO A 99 6.36 10.78 1.59
C PRO A 99 6.33 10.70 0.06
N VAL A 100 5.45 9.84 -0.45
CA VAL A 100 5.17 9.75 -1.89
C VAL A 100 3.99 10.67 -2.19
N GLU A 101 4.20 11.63 -3.09
CA GLU A 101 3.13 12.51 -3.55
C GLU A 101 2.05 11.73 -4.30
N PRO A 102 0.75 12.01 -4.07
CA PRO A 102 -0.34 11.41 -4.82
C PRO A 102 -0.18 11.59 -6.34
N THR A 103 -0.19 10.48 -7.07
CA THR A 103 -0.23 10.52 -8.55
C THR A 103 -1.63 10.89 -9.06
N GLU A 104 -1.73 11.24 -10.34
CA GLU A 104 -3.03 11.57 -10.97
C GLU A 104 -4.06 10.45 -10.79
N LEU A 105 -3.63 9.18 -10.84
CA LEU A 105 -4.51 8.04 -10.61
C LEU A 105 -5.08 8.05 -9.18
N HIS A 106 -4.25 8.29 -8.17
CA HIS A 106 -4.71 8.38 -6.77
C HIS A 106 -5.74 9.49 -6.62
N CYS A 107 -5.46 10.69 -7.15
CA CYS A 107 -6.37 11.82 -7.10
C CYS A 107 -7.71 11.54 -7.80
N LYS A 108 -7.69 10.88 -8.97
CA LYS A 108 -8.94 10.50 -9.67
C LYS A 108 -9.75 9.49 -8.87
N LEU A 109 -9.11 8.50 -8.24
CA LEU A 109 -9.81 7.52 -7.39
C LEU A 109 -10.39 8.18 -6.13
N ALA A 110 -9.62 9.07 -5.49
CA ALA A 110 -10.06 9.81 -4.30
C ALA A 110 -11.24 10.75 -4.57
N ALA A 111 -11.42 11.24 -5.80
CA ALA A 111 -12.55 12.08 -6.18
C ALA A 111 -13.86 11.28 -6.42
N LEU A 112 -13.81 9.95 -6.45
CA LEU A 112 -14.95 9.10 -6.71
C LEU A 112 -15.54 8.53 -5.39
N PRO A 113 -16.85 8.24 -5.35
CA PRO A 113 -17.51 7.66 -4.18
C PRO A 113 -17.26 6.14 -4.10
N ILE A 114 -16.00 5.72 -4.10
CA ILE A 114 -15.59 4.31 -4.13
C ILE A 114 -15.78 3.70 -2.74
N PRO A 115 -16.58 2.62 -2.58
CA PRO A 115 -16.80 2.02 -1.26
C PRO A 115 -15.56 1.38 -0.64
N LEU A 116 -14.69 0.79 -1.47
CA LEU A 116 -13.48 0.10 -1.02
C LEU A 116 -12.34 0.36 -2.01
N ILE A 117 -11.19 0.75 -1.49
CA ILE A 117 -9.92 0.83 -2.20
C ILE A 117 -8.95 -0.08 -1.48
N VAL A 118 -8.33 -1.02 -2.18
CA VAL A 118 -7.29 -1.88 -1.61
C VAL A 118 -5.94 -1.34 -2.05
N ASP A 119 -5.09 -0.99 -1.10
CA ASP A 119 -3.74 -0.49 -1.32
C ASP A 119 -2.74 -1.40 -0.61
N VAL A 120 -1.97 -2.15 -1.38
CA VAL A 120 -1.08 -3.20 -0.86
C VAL A 120 0.36 -2.76 -0.68
N TRP A 121 0.65 -1.47 -0.80
CA TRP A 121 2.01 -0.97 -0.59
C TRP A 121 2.15 -0.17 0.71
N TYR A 122 3.39 -0.02 1.19
CA TYR A 122 3.68 0.51 2.52
C TYR A 122 3.67 2.04 2.61
N ASP A 123 3.69 2.73 1.48
CA ASP A 123 3.65 4.19 1.40
C ASP A 123 2.27 4.75 1.76
N GLY A 124 2.19 6.08 1.79
CA GLY A 124 0.98 6.82 2.15
C GLY A 124 0.30 7.55 0.99
N ALA A 125 0.63 7.29 -0.28
CA ALA A 125 0.14 8.12 -1.39
C ALA A 125 -1.39 8.10 -1.53
N MET A 126 -2.04 6.94 -1.44
CA MET A 126 -3.50 6.85 -1.50
C MET A 126 -4.18 7.49 -0.29
N ARG A 127 -3.58 7.36 0.90
CA ARG A 127 -4.03 8.07 2.12
C ARG A 127 -3.98 9.58 1.91
N ALA A 128 -2.84 10.08 1.46
CA ALA A 128 -2.63 11.51 1.18
C ALA A 128 -3.63 12.03 0.13
N ALA A 129 -3.97 11.23 -0.88
CA ALA A 129 -4.97 11.60 -1.89
C ALA A 129 -6.40 11.75 -1.32
N LEU A 130 -6.71 11.07 -0.21
CA LEU A 130 -8.00 11.16 0.48
C LEU A 130 -8.03 12.27 1.55
N GLU A 131 -6.92 12.97 1.78
CA GLU A 131 -6.89 14.10 2.71
C GLU A 131 -7.92 15.16 2.32
N GLY A 132 -8.51 15.80 3.33
CA GLY A 132 -9.61 16.76 3.16
C GLY A 132 -11.00 16.11 3.01
N ARG A 133 -11.09 14.79 2.87
CA ARG A 133 -12.35 14.04 3.04
C ARG A 133 -12.47 13.52 4.47
N ALA A 134 -13.70 13.51 4.99
CA ALA A 134 -14.04 12.98 6.32
C ALA A 134 -14.95 11.73 6.26
N ASP A 135 -15.34 11.31 5.06
CA ASP A 135 -16.28 10.21 4.83
C ASP A 135 -15.57 8.86 4.59
N TRP A 136 -14.34 8.70 5.10
CA TRP A 136 -13.55 7.50 4.91
C TRP A 136 -12.81 7.10 6.19
N VAL A 137 -12.46 5.82 6.27
CA VAL A 137 -11.56 5.30 7.30
C VAL A 137 -10.52 4.38 6.67
N GLU A 138 -9.35 4.32 7.29
CA GLU A 138 -8.30 3.39 6.92
C GLU A 138 -8.37 2.14 7.78
N VAL A 139 -8.27 0.96 7.17
CA VAL A 139 -8.10 -0.31 7.87
C VAL A 139 -6.74 -0.88 7.49
N GLN A 140 -5.88 -1.11 8.47
CA GLN A 140 -4.56 -1.67 8.26
C GLN A 140 -4.45 -3.07 8.86
N GLY A 141 -3.93 -4.01 8.11
CA GLY A 141 -3.46 -5.28 8.67
C GLY A 141 -2.30 -5.02 9.63
N ILE A 142 -2.32 -5.64 10.81
CA ILE A 142 -1.26 -5.50 11.81
C ILE A 142 -0.68 -6.86 12.17
N THR A 143 0.49 -6.81 12.79
CA THR A 143 1.07 -7.95 13.48
C THR A 143 0.53 -8.10 14.89
N ARG A 144 0.42 -9.35 15.36
CA ARG A 144 0.13 -9.63 16.76
C ARG A 144 1.33 -9.52 17.68
N ALA A 145 2.54 -9.45 17.13
CA ALA A 145 3.76 -9.57 17.94
C ALA A 145 3.99 -8.39 18.91
N LEU A 146 3.28 -7.28 18.74
CA LEU A 146 3.32 -6.12 19.65
C LEU A 146 2.00 -5.91 20.41
N GLU A 147 1.02 -6.79 20.22
CA GLU A 147 -0.34 -6.64 20.73
C GLU A 147 -0.64 -7.66 21.83
N ASN A 148 -1.37 -7.23 22.85
CA ASN A 148 -1.76 -8.06 23.99
C ASN A 148 -3.18 -8.65 23.84
N SER A 149 -3.86 -8.38 22.73
CA SER A 149 -5.23 -8.80 22.43
C SER A 149 -5.30 -9.63 21.14
N ASP A 150 -6.44 -10.29 20.90
CA ASP A 150 -6.68 -11.03 19.66
C ASP A 150 -7.15 -10.08 18.55
N ILE A 151 -6.19 -9.31 18.02
CA ILE A 151 -6.41 -8.27 17.02
C ILE A 151 -5.51 -8.50 15.80
N TRP A 152 -6.09 -8.34 14.60
CA TRP A 152 -5.42 -8.59 13.32
C TRP A 152 -5.40 -7.36 12.39
N PHE A 153 -6.17 -6.33 12.75
CA PHE A 153 -6.21 -5.07 12.04
C PHE A 153 -6.47 -3.91 13.00
N LYS A 154 -6.09 -2.70 12.60
CA LYS A 154 -6.49 -1.45 13.26
C LYS A 154 -7.22 -0.56 12.28
N THR A 155 -8.11 0.28 12.81
CA THR A 155 -8.87 1.27 12.04
C THR A 155 -8.42 2.66 12.45
N TYR A 156 -8.23 3.54 11.48
CA TYR A 156 -7.79 4.92 11.67
C TYR A 156 -8.71 5.87 10.92
N ASP A 157 -8.97 7.04 11.48
CA ASP A 157 -9.68 8.11 10.79
C ASP A 157 -8.76 8.89 9.82
N ALA A 158 -9.32 9.94 9.22
CA ALA A 158 -8.62 10.82 8.28
C ALA A 158 -7.41 11.53 8.91
N ASP A 159 -7.46 11.82 10.22
CA ASP A 159 -6.37 12.45 10.97
C ASP A 159 -5.30 11.44 11.43
N GLY A 160 -5.57 10.14 11.24
CA GLY A 160 -4.66 9.05 11.59
C GLY A 160 -4.80 8.62 13.05
N VAL A 161 -5.85 9.05 13.72
CA VAL A 161 -6.19 8.62 15.07
C VAL A 161 -6.85 7.26 14.99
N GLN A 162 -6.42 6.35 15.86
CA GLN A 162 -7.02 5.02 15.94
C GLN A 162 -8.47 5.15 16.44
N VAL A 163 -9.41 4.55 15.70
CA VAL A 163 -10.85 4.52 16.02
C VAL A 163 -11.34 3.08 16.16
N PRO A 164 -12.49 2.84 16.83
CA PRO A 164 -13.08 1.51 16.90
C PRO A 164 -13.42 0.94 15.50
N PRO A 165 -13.33 -0.38 15.29
CA PRO A 165 -13.70 -1.01 14.02
C PRO A 165 -15.09 -0.64 13.51
N ASP A 166 -16.03 -0.38 14.42
CA ASP A 166 -17.42 -0.05 14.08
C ASP A 166 -17.54 1.26 13.27
N ALA A 167 -16.54 2.16 13.34
CA ALA A 167 -16.47 3.37 12.52
C ALA A 167 -16.50 3.04 11.00
N ALA A 168 -16.01 1.86 10.61
CA ALA A 168 -16.06 1.39 9.22
C ALA A 168 -17.49 1.28 8.66
N HIS A 169 -18.49 0.99 9.51
CA HIS A 169 -19.88 0.88 9.06
C HIS A 169 -20.51 2.23 8.69
N ALA A 170 -19.97 3.33 9.24
CA ALA A 170 -20.43 4.69 8.94
C ALA A 170 -19.64 5.35 7.80
N ALA A 171 -18.49 4.79 7.42
CA ALA A 171 -17.64 5.31 6.36
C ALA A 171 -18.25 5.06 4.99
N ARG A 172 -18.16 6.05 4.10
CA ARG A 172 -18.52 5.90 2.69
C ARG A 172 -17.42 5.16 1.91
N THR A 173 -16.17 5.37 2.29
CA THR A 173 -15.00 4.74 1.67
C THR A 173 -14.13 4.05 2.72
N LEU A 174 -13.78 2.79 2.46
CA LEU A 174 -12.75 2.07 3.20
C LEU A 174 -11.45 2.07 2.38
N LEU A 175 -10.38 2.62 2.94
CA LEU A 175 -9.03 2.39 2.44
C LEU A 175 -8.47 1.17 3.19
N TYR A 176 -8.32 0.04 2.52
CA TYR A 176 -7.79 -1.17 3.13
C TYR A 176 -6.33 -1.41 2.74
N LYS A 177 -5.44 -1.44 3.73
CA LYS A 177 -4.02 -1.77 3.59
C LYS A 177 -3.72 -3.13 4.21
N PRO A 178 -3.84 -4.25 3.47
CA PRO A 178 -3.72 -5.61 4.03
C PRO A 178 -2.33 -5.92 4.60
N HIS A 179 -1.27 -5.30 4.05
CA HIS A 179 0.10 -5.46 4.55
C HIS A 179 0.47 -4.46 5.65
N GLY A 180 -0.47 -3.58 6.01
CA GLY A 180 -0.24 -2.42 6.86
C GLY A 180 0.32 -1.23 6.07
N GLY A 181 0.52 -0.11 6.76
CA GLY A 181 1.28 1.03 6.27
C GLY A 181 2.47 1.32 7.18
N VAL A 182 3.31 2.28 6.81
CA VAL A 182 4.30 2.84 7.74
C VAL A 182 3.69 3.93 8.64
N THR A 183 2.68 4.64 8.14
CA THR A 183 1.93 5.69 8.85
C THR A 183 0.46 5.50 8.50
N PRO A 184 -0.49 5.56 9.46
CA PRO A 184 -0.32 5.83 10.90
C PRO A 184 0.17 4.63 11.77
N ALA A 185 0.44 3.46 11.18
CA ALA A 185 0.63 2.15 11.84
C ALA A 185 1.15 2.13 13.29
#